data_AF-A0A1X7T161-F1
#
_entry.id   AF-A0A1X7T161-F1
#
_cell.length_a   1.000
_cell.length_b   1.000
_cell.length_c   1.000
_cell.angle_alpha   90.00
_cell.angle_beta   90.00
_cell.angle_gamma   90.00
#
_symmetry.space_group_name_H-M   'P 1'
#
loop_
_entity.id
_entity.type
_entity.pdbx_description
1 polymer ?
#
loop_
_entity_poly.entity_id
_entity_poly.type
_entity_poly.pdbx_seq_one_letter_code
_entity_poly.pdbx_strand_id
1 'polypeptide(L)'
;MAEGTSFVVSWPKNIILSFVRPLPEDLDVYSEKCDNFMRNPHQTSDRLHICEECHKKASAKSNQHSAFPDGIYQDKIKALKVNCIHHEKGCKWSGKLEDLSAHLNNLAQRYEGCSYTEIRCKHDNCGLFYEWGKLKDHEDNCKLQPATCDFCHNFGNTLEEVEGYQKITRPKFLVPCTNEDHQDFTVQRENLQHHLDTDCPFQPIDCQFKWGRCNDRPKHKDEDQHNATSQQDHLLLLAGTCF
;
A
#
# COMPACT_ATOMS: atom_id res chain seq x y z
N MET A 1 3.97 -21.20 9.21
CA MET A 1 4.20 -20.71 10.59
C MET A 1 4.95 -19.40 10.46
N ALA A 2 4.23 -18.28 10.43
CA ALA A 2 4.85 -16.96 10.33
C ALA A 2 4.86 -16.34 11.73
N GLU A 3 6.05 -16.20 12.29
CA GLU A 3 6.28 -15.46 13.53
C GLU A 3 5.85 -14.01 13.29
N GLY A 4 4.69 -13.65 13.83
CA GLY A 4 4.23 -12.28 13.92
C GLY A 4 5.21 -11.51 14.80
N THR A 5 6.22 -10.92 14.18
CA THR A 5 7.11 -9.96 14.81
C THR A 5 6.31 -8.67 15.02
N SER A 6 5.50 -8.69 16.08
CA SER A 6 4.90 -7.51 16.68
C SER A 6 6.07 -6.59 17.07
N PHE A 7 6.36 -5.61 16.22
CA PHE A 7 7.34 -4.59 16.54
C PHE A 7 6.71 -3.62 17.53
N VAL A 8 6.87 -3.95 18.81
CA VAL A 8 6.77 -2.97 19.88
C VAL A 8 7.89 -1.96 19.62
N VAL A 9 7.58 -0.68 19.48
CA VAL A 9 8.56 0.42 19.56
C VAL A 9 9.33 0.19 20.85
N SER A 10 10.52 -0.38 20.70
CA SER A 10 11.43 -0.60 21.80
C SER A 10 11.85 0.78 22.31
N TRP A 11 11.72 0.99 23.62
CA TRP A 11 12.12 2.25 24.24
C TRP A 11 13.60 2.51 23.93
N PRO A 12 13.93 3.64 23.27
CA PRO A 12 15.31 3.99 22.96
C PRO A 12 16.13 4.05 24.26
N LYS A 13 17.38 3.59 24.21
CA LYS A 13 18.27 3.61 25.38
C LYS A 13 18.56 5.03 25.89
N ASN A 14 18.57 6.00 24.97
CA ASN A 14 18.86 7.42 25.24
C ASN A 14 17.61 8.29 25.01
N ILE A 15 16.45 7.83 25.50
CA ILE A 15 15.22 8.60 25.38
C ILE A 15 15.30 9.86 26.24
N ILE A 16 15.06 11.02 25.63
CA ILE A 16 14.89 12.29 26.34
C ILE A 16 13.40 12.54 26.45
N LEU A 17 12.88 12.51 27.66
CA LEU A 17 11.46 12.76 27.93
C LEU A 17 11.20 14.25 28.12
N SER A 18 10.14 14.74 27.49
CA SER A 18 9.59 16.06 27.75
C SER A 18 8.50 15.94 28.82
N PHE A 19 8.73 16.54 29.99
CA PHE A 19 7.77 16.50 31.10
C PHE A 19 6.77 17.65 31.01
N VAL A 20 5.51 17.37 31.29
CA VAL A 20 4.43 18.39 31.30
C VAL A 20 4.57 19.33 32.49
N ARG A 21 5.16 18.84 33.58
CA ARG A 21 5.44 19.60 34.81
C ARG A 21 6.92 19.44 35.16
N PRO A 22 7.52 20.40 35.87
CA PRO A 22 8.85 20.22 36.45
C PRO A 22 8.91 18.95 37.31
N LEU A 23 10.07 18.30 37.32
CA LEU A 23 10.30 17.14 38.17
C LEU A 23 10.30 17.56 39.65
N PRO A 24 9.81 16.71 40.57
CA PRO A 24 10.05 16.89 42.00
C PRO A 24 11.54 16.98 42.32
N GLU A 25 11.91 17.80 43.30
CA GLU A 25 13.32 18.00 43.71
C GLU A 25 14.00 16.71 44.21
N ASP A 26 13.23 15.74 44.71
CA ASP A 26 13.71 14.46 45.25
C ASP A 26 13.65 13.30 44.23
N LEU A 27 13.38 13.59 42.95
CA LEU A 27 13.13 12.58 41.94
C LEU A 27 14.01 12.75 40.70
N ASP A 28 15.12 12.04 40.69
CA ASP A 28 15.96 11.85 39.51
C ASP A 28 15.38 10.75 38.62
N VAL A 29 15.25 11.06 37.34
CA VAL A 29 14.73 10.13 36.33
C VAL A 29 15.82 9.57 35.42
N TYR A 30 17.02 10.15 35.49
CA TYR A 30 18.22 9.72 34.76
C TYR A 30 19.26 9.24 35.76
N SER A 31 19.94 8.14 35.45
CA SER A 31 20.93 7.55 36.36
C SER A 31 22.24 8.32 36.26
N GLU A 32 22.75 8.86 37.38
CA GLU A 32 24.04 9.59 37.43
C GLU A 32 25.22 8.82 36.83
N LYS A 33 25.20 7.48 36.88
CA LYS A 33 26.27 6.62 36.36
C LYS A 33 26.36 6.54 34.83
N CYS A 34 25.25 6.77 34.12
CA CYS A 34 25.18 6.50 32.68
C CYS A 34 24.32 7.49 31.89
N ASP A 35 23.66 8.42 32.57
CA ASP A 35 22.74 9.42 32.02
C ASP A 35 21.54 8.84 31.24
N ASN A 36 21.34 7.53 31.33
CA ASN A 36 20.20 6.86 30.71
C ASN A 36 18.97 6.99 31.61
N PHE A 37 17.81 7.08 30.95
CA PHE A 37 16.52 7.06 31.61
C PHE A 37 16.35 5.78 32.45
N MET A 38 16.02 5.94 33.73
CA MET A 38 15.93 4.85 34.69
C MET A 38 14.65 4.03 34.52
N ARG A 39 14.79 2.90 33.82
CA ARG A 39 13.81 1.80 33.85
C ARG A 39 14.22 0.81 34.94
N ASN A 40 13.28 0.46 35.81
CA ASN A 40 13.52 -0.42 36.97
C ASN A 40 14.66 0.12 37.87
N PRO A 41 14.48 1.28 38.52
CA PRO A 41 15.48 1.87 39.39
C PRO A 41 15.86 0.90 40.53
N HIS A 42 17.15 0.82 40.82
CA HIS A 42 17.69 0.08 41.95
C HIS A 42 18.34 1.06 42.92
N GLN A 43 17.99 0.95 44.19
CA GLN A 43 18.59 1.75 45.25
C GLN A 43 19.82 1.05 45.81
N THR A 44 20.96 1.75 45.84
CA THR A 44 22.18 1.26 46.49
C THR A 44 22.10 1.46 48.01
N SER A 45 22.98 0.80 48.77
CA SER A 45 23.15 1.03 50.21
C SER A 45 23.43 2.51 50.55
N ASP A 46 24.05 3.25 49.62
CA ASP A 46 24.33 4.68 49.74
C ASP A 46 23.14 5.57 49.35
N ARG A 47 21.95 4.99 49.20
CA ARG A 47 20.68 5.65 48.81
C ARG A 47 20.68 6.30 47.43
N LEU A 48 21.63 5.96 46.57
CA LEU A 48 21.65 6.40 45.17
C LEU A 48 20.79 5.48 44.30
N HIS A 49 19.97 6.06 43.41
CA HIS A 49 19.23 5.31 42.40
C HIS A 49 20.06 5.11 41.13
N ILE A 50 20.15 3.87 40.67
CA ILE A 50 20.86 3.48 39.45
C ILE A 50 19.95 2.65 38.54
N CYS A 51 20.23 2.65 37.24
CA CYS A 51 19.48 1.78 36.32
C CYS A 51 19.89 0.30 36.47
N GLU A 52 18.99 -0.60 36.09
CA GLU A 52 19.20 -2.06 36.16
C GLU A 52 20.48 -2.51 35.41
N GLU A 53 20.78 -1.91 34.24
CA GLU A 53 22.00 -2.22 33.50
C GLU A 53 23.27 -1.82 34.27
N CYS A 54 23.25 -0.68 34.97
CA CYS A 54 24.35 -0.23 35.81
C CYS A 54 24.52 -1.12 37.05
N HIS A 55 23.42 -1.58 37.65
CA HIS A 55 23.47 -2.57 38.73
C HIS A 55 24.14 -3.86 38.26
N LYS A 56 23.66 -4.46 37.15
CA LYS A 56 24.23 -5.69 36.57
C LYS A 56 25.74 -5.58 36.29
N LYS A 57 26.18 -4.42 35.77
CA LYS A 57 27.61 -4.14 35.53
C LYS A 57 28.42 -4.00 36.82
N ALA A 58 27.85 -3.45 37.88
CA ALA A 58 28.53 -3.28 39.17
C ALA A 58 28.70 -4.62 39.90
N SER A 59 27.64 -5.44 39.93
CA SER A 59 27.67 -6.77 40.56
C SER A 59 28.64 -7.74 39.87
N ALA A 60 28.87 -7.57 38.56
CA ALA A 60 29.86 -8.36 37.82
C ALA A 60 31.32 -8.01 38.14
N LYS A 61 31.58 -6.82 38.69
CA LYS A 61 32.94 -6.29 38.93
C LYS A 61 33.36 -6.31 40.40
N SER A 62 32.43 -6.34 41.34
CA SER A 62 32.71 -6.39 42.78
C SER A 62 31.50 -6.90 43.56
N ASN A 63 31.73 -7.83 44.49
CA ASN A 63 30.74 -8.39 45.42
C ASN A 63 30.23 -7.37 46.49
N GLN A 64 30.56 -6.09 46.38
CA GLN A 64 30.36 -5.09 47.46
C GLN A 64 29.23 -4.08 47.24
N HIS A 65 28.45 -4.15 46.17
CA HIS A 65 27.31 -3.24 46.00
C HIS A 65 25.99 -4.02 45.87
N SER A 66 25.34 -4.24 47.01
CA SER A 66 23.94 -4.68 47.04
C SER A 66 23.05 -3.51 46.64
N ALA A 67 22.54 -3.50 45.41
CA ALA A 67 21.44 -2.62 45.03
C ALA A 67 20.16 -3.44 44.97
N PHE A 68 19.07 -2.89 45.50
CA PHE A 68 17.78 -3.56 45.56
C PHE A 68 16.77 -2.83 44.67
N PRO A 69 15.86 -3.54 43.98
CA PRO A 69 14.80 -2.89 43.21
C PRO A 69 13.95 -1.96 44.09
N ASP A 70 13.75 -0.72 43.66
CA ASP A 70 12.93 0.26 44.37
C ASP A 70 11.60 0.46 43.63
N GLY A 71 10.60 -0.32 44.04
CA GLY A 71 9.26 -0.29 43.45
C GLY A 71 8.54 1.04 43.70
N ILE A 72 8.74 1.66 44.87
CA ILE A 72 8.09 2.94 45.21
C ILE A 72 8.64 4.05 44.32
N TYR A 73 9.96 4.09 44.14
CA TYR A 73 10.61 5.05 43.25
C TYR A 73 10.21 4.81 41.79
N GLN A 74 10.10 3.55 41.38
CA GLN A 74 9.61 3.18 40.06
C GLN A 74 8.18 3.68 39.82
N ASP A 75 7.28 3.54 40.80
CA ASP A 75 5.90 3.98 40.69
C ASP A 75 5.79 5.52 40.63
N LYS A 76 6.64 6.23 41.38
CA LYS A 76 6.78 7.69 41.24
C LYS A 76 7.17 8.09 39.81
N ILE A 77 8.17 7.42 39.22
CA ILE A 77 8.61 7.68 37.85
C ILE A 77 7.49 7.39 36.84
N LYS A 78 6.80 6.25 36.97
CA LYS A 78 5.69 5.86 36.08
C LYS A 78 4.51 6.83 36.11
N ALA A 79 4.25 7.44 37.27
CA ALA A 79 3.16 8.40 37.46
C ALA A 79 3.45 9.79 36.86
N LEU A 80 4.70 10.09 36.47
CA LEU A 80 5.06 11.37 35.87
C LEU A 80 4.29 11.62 34.58
N LYS A 81 3.81 12.86 34.42
CA LYS A 81 3.11 13.27 33.20
C LYS A 81 4.10 13.76 32.16
N VAL A 82 4.13 13.11 31.00
CA VAL A 82 5.05 13.37 29.89
C VAL A 82 4.29 13.70 28.60
N ASN A 83 4.95 14.44 27.72
CA ASN A 83 4.55 14.59 26.33
C ASN A 83 5.04 13.40 25.51
N CYS A 84 4.39 13.14 24.37
CA CYS A 84 4.88 12.16 23.40
C CYS A 84 6.31 12.49 22.95
N ILE A 85 7.13 11.46 22.67
CA ILE A 85 8.47 11.64 22.07
C ILE A 85 8.44 12.36 20.72
N HIS A 86 7.30 12.32 20.02
CA HIS A 86 7.06 13.02 18.77
C HIS A 86 6.35 14.37 18.96
N HIS A 87 6.38 14.93 20.17
CA HIS A 87 5.77 16.23 20.47
C HIS A 87 6.32 17.34 19.57
N GLU A 88 7.64 17.35 19.32
CA GLU A 88 8.28 18.31 18.40
C GLU A 88 7.81 18.16 16.94
N LYS A 89 7.40 16.95 16.53
CA LYS A 89 6.80 16.72 15.21
C LYS A 89 5.33 17.16 15.13
N GLY A 90 4.71 17.50 16.27
CA GLY A 90 3.31 17.95 16.37
C GLY A 90 2.37 16.99 17.09
N CYS A 91 2.86 15.89 17.67
CA CYS A 91 2.00 15.00 18.46
C CYS A 91 1.51 15.70 19.74
N LYS A 92 0.19 15.81 19.91
CA LYS A 92 -0.43 16.50 21.05
C LYS A 92 -0.67 15.60 22.26
N TRP A 93 -0.31 14.33 22.19
CA TRP A 93 -0.55 13.40 23.28
C TRP A 93 0.31 13.76 24.49
N SER A 94 -0.33 13.83 25.65
CA SER A 94 0.33 13.87 26.95
C SER A 94 -0.44 13.00 27.94
N GLY A 95 0.28 12.32 28.80
CA GLY A 95 -0.29 11.31 29.69
C GLY A 95 0.72 10.88 30.74
N LYS A 96 0.38 9.89 31.56
CA LYS A 96 1.38 9.32 32.46
C LYS A 96 2.41 8.55 31.66
N LEU A 97 3.62 8.43 32.20
CA LEU A 97 4.70 7.70 31.57
C LEU A 97 4.34 6.23 31.34
N GLU A 98 3.61 5.60 32.27
CA GLU A 98 3.11 4.23 32.12
C GLU A 98 2.24 4.04 30.85
N ASP A 99 1.49 5.07 30.45
CA ASP A 99 0.59 5.04 29.30
C ASP A 99 1.31 5.36 27.97
N LEU A 100 2.53 5.92 28.01
CA LEU A 100 3.25 6.34 26.81
C LEU A 100 3.55 5.15 25.89
N SER A 101 3.87 3.99 26.48
CA SER A 101 4.13 2.80 25.67
C SER A 101 2.87 2.35 24.93
N ALA A 102 1.70 2.40 25.58
CA ALA A 102 0.42 2.08 24.93
C ALA A 102 0.10 3.09 23.82
N HIS A 103 0.37 4.38 24.01
CA HIS A 103 0.20 5.39 22.97
C HIS A 103 1.08 5.13 21.73
N LEU A 104 2.37 4.81 21.95
CA LEU A 104 3.32 4.55 20.86
C LEU A 104 3.04 3.22 20.16
N ASN A 105 2.60 2.21 20.92
CA ASN A 105 2.44 0.82 20.50
C ASN A 105 0.98 0.37 20.45
N ASN A 106 0.02 1.27 20.19
CA ASN A 106 -1.37 0.87 20.03
C ASN A 106 -1.55 0.12 18.69
N LEU A 107 -1.08 -1.12 18.66
CA LEU A 107 -1.14 -2.02 17.53
C LEU A 107 -2.48 -2.77 17.48
N ALA A 108 -3.22 -2.80 18.60
CA ALA A 108 -4.51 -3.48 18.71
C ALA A 108 -5.57 -2.85 17.81
N GLN A 109 -5.51 -1.53 17.65
CA GLN A 109 -6.29 -0.81 16.66
C GLN A 109 -5.34 -0.23 15.62
N ARG A 110 -5.06 -0.99 14.56
CA ARG A 110 -4.42 -0.46 13.34
C ARG A 110 -5.27 0.76 12.95
N TYR A 111 -4.69 1.95 12.93
CA TYR A 111 -5.40 3.24 12.88
C TYR A 111 -5.77 3.92 14.23
N GLU A 112 -5.09 3.62 15.32
CA GLU A 112 -5.13 4.43 16.55
C GLU A 112 -3.74 4.56 17.19
N GLY A 113 -3.49 5.61 17.99
CA GLY A 113 -2.22 5.85 18.68
C GLY A 113 -1.41 7.03 18.12
N CYS A 114 -0.08 6.96 18.25
CA CYS A 114 0.81 8.03 17.77
C CYS A 114 0.92 8.02 16.24
N SER A 115 0.50 9.11 15.60
CA SER A 115 0.54 9.23 14.13
C SER A 115 1.94 9.23 13.51
N TYR A 116 2.96 9.42 14.35
CA TYR A 116 4.36 9.50 13.96
C TYR A 116 5.13 8.22 14.28
N THR A 117 4.48 7.22 14.90
CA THR A 117 5.09 5.89 15.04
C THR A 117 5.21 5.24 13.68
N GLU A 118 6.38 4.65 13.40
CA GLU A 118 6.60 3.84 12.22
C GLU A 118 6.05 2.43 12.41
N ILE A 119 5.20 2.00 11.49
CA ILE A 119 4.55 0.69 11.50
C ILE A 119 4.80 0.02 10.15
N ARG A 120 5.04 -1.29 10.17
CA ARG A 120 5.23 -2.11 8.98
C ARG A 120 3.92 -2.26 8.18
N CYS A 121 4.01 -2.11 6.86
CA CYS A 121 2.93 -2.41 5.93
C CYS A 121 2.37 -3.83 6.15
N LYS A 122 1.04 -3.99 6.11
CA LYS A 122 0.38 -5.30 6.30
C LYS A 122 0.70 -6.33 5.22
N HIS A 123 1.11 -5.86 4.03
CA HIS A 123 1.41 -6.73 2.91
C HIS A 123 2.81 -7.32 3.09
N ASP A 124 2.89 -8.65 3.20
CA ASP A 124 4.14 -9.36 3.47
C ASP A 124 5.22 -9.07 2.42
N ASN A 125 4.84 -8.98 1.14
CA ASN A 125 5.74 -8.66 0.04
C ASN A 125 6.28 -7.22 0.09
N CYS A 126 5.64 -6.30 0.82
CA CYS A 126 6.11 -4.94 0.96
C CYS A 126 7.22 -4.81 2.00
N GLY A 127 6.95 -5.22 3.24
CA GLY A 127 7.93 -5.16 4.33
C GLY A 127 8.40 -3.76 4.76
N LEU A 128 7.99 -2.69 4.08
CA LEU A 128 8.38 -1.31 4.37
C LEU A 128 7.65 -0.74 5.59
N PHE A 129 8.29 0.22 6.25
CA PHE A 129 7.78 0.93 7.40
C PHE A 129 7.31 2.33 7.00
N TYR A 130 6.19 2.77 7.56
CA TYR A 130 5.65 4.10 7.35
C TYR A 130 5.16 4.69 8.66
N GLU A 131 5.26 6.01 8.80
CA GLU A 131 4.53 6.74 9.83
C GLU A 131 3.04 6.38 9.72
N TRP A 132 2.41 6.06 10.86
CA TRP A 132 1.01 5.66 10.93
C TRP A 132 0.08 6.58 10.12
N GLY A 133 0.32 7.90 10.16
CA GLY A 133 -0.53 8.87 9.45
C GLY A 133 -0.50 8.72 7.93
N LYS A 134 0.55 8.08 7.39
CA LYS A 134 0.75 7.79 5.96
C LYS A 134 0.51 6.33 5.61
N LEU A 135 0.45 5.45 6.61
CA LEU A 135 0.34 4.01 6.42
C LEU A 135 -0.95 3.63 5.69
N LYS A 136 -2.09 4.24 6.03
CA LYS A 136 -3.38 3.91 5.41
C LYS A 136 -3.35 4.15 3.90
N ASP A 137 -2.91 5.34 3.51
CA ASP A 137 -2.80 5.73 2.10
C ASP A 137 -1.82 4.83 1.33
N HIS A 138 -0.69 4.50 1.95
CA HIS A 138 0.24 3.52 1.39
C HIS A 138 -0.42 2.14 1.22
N GLU A 139 -1.08 1.62 2.25
CA GLU A 139 -1.67 0.28 2.23
C GLU A 139 -2.76 0.16 1.16
N ASP A 140 -3.60 1.18 1.00
CA ASP A 140 -4.65 1.18 -0.03
C ASP A 140 -4.07 1.23 -1.46
N ASN A 141 -2.84 1.73 -1.63
CA ASN A 141 -2.14 1.89 -2.92
C ASN A 141 -0.86 1.06 -3.03
N CYS A 142 -0.67 0.06 -2.17
CA CYS A 142 0.59 -0.65 -2.06
C CYS A 142 0.80 -1.49 -3.33
N LYS A 143 1.82 -1.17 -4.12
CA LYS A 143 2.14 -1.90 -5.37
C LYS A 143 2.50 -3.38 -5.15
N LEU A 144 2.88 -3.70 -3.92
CA LEU A 144 3.23 -5.06 -3.48
C LEU A 144 2.05 -5.77 -2.78
N GLN A 145 0.85 -5.17 -2.80
CA GLN A 145 -0.36 -5.85 -2.33
C GLN A 145 -0.72 -7.03 -3.24
N PRO A 146 -1.30 -8.11 -2.69
CA PRO A 146 -1.80 -9.20 -3.51
C PRO A 146 -2.90 -8.74 -4.47
N ALA A 147 -2.82 -9.18 -5.72
CA ALA A 147 -3.81 -8.93 -6.76
C ALA A 147 -3.98 -10.17 -7.65
N THR A 148 -5.09 -10.22 -8.38
CA THR A 148 -5.35 -11.25 -9.40
C THR A 148 -5.65 -10.60 -10.73
N CYS A 149 -5.35 -11.28 -11.83
CA CYS A 149 -5.67 -10.79 -13.16
C CYS A 149 -7.19 -10.68 -13.35
N ASP A 150 -7.67 -9.51 -13.79
CA ASP A 150 -9.10 -9.24 -14.01
C ASP A 150 -9.68 -9.97 -15.23
N PHE A 151 -8.82 -10.49 -16.11
CA PHE A 151 -9.24 -11.14 -17.35
C PHE A 151 -9.22 -12.67 -17.27
N CYS A 152 -8.15 -13.24 -16.71
CA CYS A 152 -8.00 -14.70 -16.65
C CYS A 152 -8.24 -15.30 -15.27
N HIS A 153 -8.21 -14.48 -14.21
CA HIS A 153 -8.34 -14.88 -12.79
C HIS A 153 -7.39 -16.00 -12.29
N ASN A 154 -6.55 -16.56 -13.17
CA ASN A 154 -5.63 -17.65 -12.88
C ASN A 154 -4.21 -17.17 -12.53
N PHE A 155 -3.88 -15.94 -12.87
CA PHE A 155 -2.60 -15.32 -12.51
C PHE A 155 -2.80 -14.41 -11.31
N GLY A 156 -2.28 -14.81 -10.15
CA GLY A 156 -2.27 -14.04 -8.91
C GLY A 156 -0.85 -13.76 -8.45
N ASN A 157 -0.52 -12.49 -8.21
CA ASN A 157 0.79 -12.07 -7.71
C ASN A 157 0.70 -10.67 -7.06
N THR A 158 1.78 -9.89 -7.00
CA THR A 158 1.70 -8.47 -6.59
C THR A 158 0.92 -7.63 -7.59
N LEU A 159 0.29 -6.53 -7.14
CA LEU A 159 -0.43 -5.60 -8.01
C LEU A 159 0.44 -5.12 -9.18
N GLU A 160 1.70 -4.78 -8.94
CA GLU A 160 2.61 -4.35 -9.99
C GLU A 160 2.84 -5.43 -11.07
N GLU A 161 3.09 -6.67 -10.65
CA GLU A 161 3.29 -7.78 -11.59
C GLU A 161 2.01 -8.14 -12.34
N VAL A 162 0.85 -8.07 -11.68
CA VAL A 162 -0.45 -8.27 -12.32
C VAL A 162 -0.73 -7.16 -13.34
N GLU A 163 -0.49 -5.88 -13.00
CA GLU A 163 -0.60 -4.76 -13.93
C GLU A 163 0.31 -4.96 -15.16
N GLY A 164 1.55 -5.44 -14.95
CA GLY A 164 2.48 -5.80 -16.02
C GLY A 164 1.98 -6.94 -16.90
N TYR A 165 1.52 -8.03 -16.28
CA TYR A 165 0.96 -9.18 -16.97
C TYR A 165 -0.28 -8.81 -17.80
N GLN A 166 -1.19 -8.01 -17.24
CA GLN A 166 -2.40 -7.57 -17.92
C GLN A 166 -2.07 -6.70 -19.15
N LYS A 167 -1.05 -5.82 -19.09
CA LYS A 167 -0.62 -5.03 -20.25
C LYS A 167 -0.22 -5.91 -21.44
N ILE A 168 0.43 -7.05 -21.18
CA ILE A 168 0.91 -7.97 -22.22
C ILE A 168 -0.21 -8.90 -22.73
N THR A 169 -1.13 -9.31 -21.84
CA THR A 169 -2.14 -10.32 -22.16
C THR A 169 -3.48 -9.74 -22.63
N ARG A 170 -3.83 -8.53 -22.21
CA ARG A 170 -5.07 -7.84 -22.61
C ARG A 170 -5.24 -7.70 -24.14
N PRO A 171 -4.21 -7.39 -24.94
CA PRO A 171 -4.33 -7.35 -26.40
C PRO A 171 -4.63 -8.73 -27.02
N LYS A 172 -4.12 -9.79 -26.40
CA LYS A 172 -4.23 -11.18 -26.86
C LYS A 172 -5.53 -11.89 -26.45
N PHE A 173 -6.32 -11.26 -25.59
CA PHE A 173 -7.57 -11.85 -25.11
C PHE A 173 -8.57 -11.97 -26.27
N LEU A 174 -9.24 -13.11 -26.37
CA LEU A 174 -10.25 -13.34 -27.40
C LEU A 174 -11.52 -12.55 -27.07
N VAL A 175 -12.02 -11.83 -28.07
CA VAL A 175 -13.28 -11.08 -28.01
C VAL A 175 -14.19 -11.51 -29.17
N PRO A 176 -15.51 -11.56 -28.98
CA PRO A 176 -16.43 -11.83 -30.09
C PRO A 176 -16.38 -10.70 -31.11
N CYS A 177 -16.69 -11.02 -32.37
CA CYS A 177 -16.91 -10.01 -33.40
C CYS A 177 -18.04 -9.06 -32.94
N THR A 178 -17.93 -7.78 -33.30
CA THR A 178 -18.92 -6.76 -32.92
C THR A 178 -20.18 -6.79 -33.80
N ASN A 179 -20.13 -7.47 -34.96
CA ASN A 179 -21.29 -7.63 -35.83
C ASN A 179 -22.27 -8.64 -35.22
N GLU A 180 -23.54 -8.24 -35.08
CA GLU A 180 -24.59 -9.04 -34.42
C GLU A 180 -24.74 -10.44 -35.03
N ASP A 181 -24.63 -10.54 -36.37
CA ASP A 181 -24.73 -11.80 -37.11
C ASP A 181 -23.45 -12.65 -37.10
N HIS A 182 -22.41 -12.25 -36.36
CA HIS A 182 -21.09 -12.90 -36.36
C HIS A 182 -20.47 -13.02 -34.95
N GLN A 183 -21.28 -12.89 -33.89
CA GLN A 183 -20.80 -12.89 -32.50
C GLN A 183 -20.21 -14.24 -32.05
N ASP A 184 -20.51 -15.34 -32.74
CA ASP A 184 -19.94 -16.67 -32.49
C ASP A 184 -18.45 -16.75 -32.89
N PHE A 185 -18.01 -15.91 -33.81
CA PHE A 185 -16.61 -15.80 -34.18
C PHE A 185 -15.84 -14.96 -33.16
N THR A 186 -14.71 -15.49 -32.68
CA THR A 186 -13.84 -14.80 -31.73
C THR A 186 -12.48 -14.51 -32.34
N VAL A 187 -11.92 -13.35 -32.04
CA VAL A 187 -10.63 -12.88 -32.54
C VAL A 187 -9.86 -12.25 -31.38
N GLN A 188 -8.52 -12.23 -31.45
CA GLN A 188 -7.73 -11.48 -30.48
C GLN A 188 -8.11 -10.00 -30.52
N ARG A 189 -8.26 -9.38 -29.36
CA ARG A 189 -8.66 -7.97 -29.24
C ARG A 189 -7.80 -7.04 -30.09
N GLU A 190 -6.48 -7.27 -30.14
CA GLU A 190 -5.56 -6.49 -30.97
C GLU A 190 -5.82 -6.60 -32.47
N ASN A 191 -6.37 -7.73 -32.91
CA ASN A 191 -6.67 -8.02 -34.31
C ASN A 191 -8.13 -7.73 -34.68
N LEU A 192 -8.97 -7.31 -33.74
CA LEU A 192 -10.39 -7.07 -33.98
C LEU A 192 -10.61 -6.03 -35.09
N GLN A 193 -9.86 -4.92 -35.06
CA GLN A 193 -10.01 -3.88 -36.08
C GLN A 193 -9.60 -4.39 -37.46
N HIS A 194 -8.47 -5.10 -37.56
CA HIS A 194 -8.03 -5.71 -38.80
C HIS A 194 -9.08 -6.67 -39.35
N HIS A 195 -9.61 -7.56 -38.50
CA HIS A 195 -10.70 -8.46 -38.88
C HIS A 195 -11.91 -7.69 -39.43
N LEU A 196 -12.37 -6.63 -38.76
CA LEU A 196 -13.50 -5.83 -39.23
C LEU A 196 -13.22 -5.17 -40.58
N ASP A 197 -11.99 -4.69 -40.80
CA ASP A 197 -11.65 -3.94 -42.01
C ASP A 197 -11.38 -4.83 -43.23
N THR A 198 -10.87 -6.05 -43.04
CA THR A 198 -10.38 -6.88 -44.17
C THR A 198 -11.02 -8.27 -44.27
N ASP A 199 -11.42 -8.86 -43.15
CA ASP A 199 -11.73 -10.29 -43.11
C ASP A 199 -13.20 -10.59 -42.82
N CYS A 200 -13.92 -9.67 -42.19
CA CYS A 200 -15.23 -9.93 -41.63
C CYS A 200 -16.30 -10.00 -42.73
N PRO A 201 -16.92 -11.18 -42.98
CA PRO A 201 -17.91 -11.33 -44.04
C PRO A 201 -19.19 -10.51 -43.78
N PHE A 202 -19.45 -10.14 -42.53
CA PHE A 202 -20.63 -9.39 -42.11
C PHE A 202 -20.38 -7.89 -41.93
N GLN A 203 -19.15 -7.41 -42.13
CA GLN A 203 -18.87 -5.99 -42.02
C GLN A 203 -19.54 -5.23 -43.17
N PRO A 204 -20.30 -4.15 -42.89
CA PRO A 204 -20.77 -3.25 -43.92
C PRO A 204 -19.61 -2.47 -44.54
N ILE A 205 -19.32 -2.74 -45.80
CA ILE A 205 -18.28 -2.06 -46.58
C ILE A 205 -18.90 -1.02 -47.50
N ASP A 206 -18.12 -0.03 -47.91
CA ASP A 206 -18.55 0.89 -48.96
C ASP A 206 -18.57 0.16 -50.31
N CYS A 207 -19.66 0.33 -51.09
CA CYS A 207 -19.69 -0.16 -52.46
C CYS A 207 -18.50 0.37 -53.27
N GLN A 208 -17.91 -0.46 -54.12
CA GLN A 208 -16.82 -0.07 -55.03
C GLN A 208 -17.17 1.11 -55.95
N PHE A 209 -18.46 1.38 -56.19
CA PHE A 209 -18.97 2.53 -56.95
C PHE A 209 -19.33 3.74 -56.07
N LYS A 210 -18.83 3.83 -54.83
CA LYS A 210 -19.02 5.00 -53.96
C LYS A 210 -18.56 6.31 -54.59
N TRP A 211 -17.48 6.27 -55.37
CA TRP A 211 -17.01 7.41 -56.15
C TRP A 211 -18.03 7.88 -57.21
N GLY A 212 -18.86 6.96 -57.70
CA GLY A 212 -20.00 7.24 -58.58
C GLY A 212 -21.27 7.66 -57.84
N ARG A 213 -21.22 7.95 -56.53
CA ARG A 213 -22.37 8.27 -55.66
C ARG A 213 -23.32 7.12 -55.31
N CYS A 214 -22.87 5.86 -55.42
CA CYS A 214 -23.57 4.76 -54.74
C CYS A 214 -23.29 4.85 -53.23
N ASN A 215 -24.33 5.00 -52.40
CA ASN A 215 -24.19 5.11 -50.94
C ASN A 215 -24.50 3.81 -50.21
N ASP A 216 -24.73 2.72 -50.94
CA ASP A 216 -25.04 1.43 -50.35
C ASP A 216 -23.81 0.87 -49.64
N ARG A 217 -24.08 0.24 -48.49
CA ARG A 217 -23.07 -0.42 -47.68
C ARG A 217 -23.42 -1.90 -47.47
N PRO A 218 -23.31 -2.74 -48.52
CA PRO A 218 -23.57 -4.16 -48.38
C PRO A 218 -22.59 -4.78 -47.38
N LYS A 219 -22.98 -5.92 -46.80
CA LYS A 219 -22.03 -6.75 -46.06
C LYS A 219 -20.98 -7.27 -47.04
N HIS A 220 -19.74 -7.43 -46.60
CA HIS A 220 -18.64 -7.89 -47.46
C HIS A 220 -18.98 -9.17 -48.23
N LYS A 221 -19.66 -10.14 -47.60
CA LYS A 221 -20.11 -11.38 -48.27
C LYS A 221 -21.17 -11.19 -49.36
N ASP A 222 -21.90 -10.07 -49.33
CA ASP A 222 -23.04 -9.77 -50.20
C ASP A 222 -22.64 -8.75 -51.29
N GLU A 223 -21.37 -8.34 -51.37
CA GLU A 223 -20.87 -7.33 -52.31
C GLU A 223 -21.09 -7.74 -53.77
N ASP A 224 -20.70 -8.96 -54.14
CA ASP A 224 -20.88 -9.47 -55.51
C ASP A 224 -22.36 -9.52 -55.91
N GLN A 225 -23.22 -9.91 -54.97
CA GLN A 225 -24.67 -9.96 -55.19
C GLN A 225 -25.24 -8.56 -55.39
N HIS A 226 -24.82 -7.57 -54.59
CA HIS A 226 -25.19 -6.16 -54.75
C HIS A 226 -24.72 -5.60 -56.10
N ASN A 227 -23.47 -5.87 -56.48
CA ASN A 227 -22.89 -5.42 -57.74
C ASN A 227 -23.64 -6.00 -58.96
N ALA A 228 -24.07 -7.27 -58.88
CA ALA A 228 -24.84 -7.90 -59.94
C ALA A 228 -26.28 -7.33 -60.05
N THR A 229 -26.95 -7.08 -58.92
CA THR A 229 -28.34 -6.59 -58.94
C THR A 229 -28.45 -5.09 -59.23
N SER A 230 -27.43 -4.31 -58.88
CA SER A 230 -27.41 -2.85 -59.02
C SER A 230 -26.66 -2.38 -60.27
N GLN A 231 -26.30 -3.30 -61.18
CA GLN A 231 -25.45 -3.02 -62.33
C GLN A 231 -25.99 -1.89 -63.24
N GLN A 232 -27.30 -1.83 -63.48
CA GLN A 232 -27.90 -0.76 -64.29
C GLN A 232 -27.79 0.60 -63.60
N ASP A 233 -28.04 0.66 -62.29
CA ASP A 233 -27.91 1.88 -61.50
C ASP A 233 -26.45 2.34 -61.45
N HIS A 234 -25.51 1.43 -61.24
CA HIS A 234 -24.08 1.72 -61.30
C HIS A 234 -23.68 2.29 -62.67
N LEU A 235 -24.15 1.71 -63.79
CA LEU A 235 -23.89 2.23 -65.14
C LEU A 235 -24.47 3.63 -65.37
N LEU A 236 -25.68 3.93 -64.86
CA LEU A 236 -26.29 5.26 -64.95
C LEU A 236 -25.50 6.30 -64.16
N LEU A 237 -25.03 5.93 -62.97
CA LEU A 237 -24.18 6.77 -62.13
C LEU A 237 -22.85 7.12 -62.83
N LEU A 238 -22.25 6.17 -63.56
CA LEU A 238 -21.07 6.43 -64.39
C LEU A 238 -21.37 7.47 -65.48
N ALA A 239 -22.51 7.36 -66.16
CA ALA A 239 -22.88 8.28 -67.24
C ALA A 239 -23.16 9.72 -66.75
N GLY A 240 -23.63 9.89 -65.51
CA GLY A 240 -23.92 11.19 -64.89
C GLY A 240 -22.71 11.97 -64.37
N THR A 241 -21.50 11.41 -64.43
CA THR A 241 -20.26 12.04 -63.93
C THR A 241 -19.49 12.84 -64.99
N CYS A 242 -19.99 12.93 -66.22
CA CYS A 242 -19.45 13.79 -67.27
C CYS A 242 -20.04 15.21 -67.22
N PHE A 243 -19.57 16.06 -66.30
CA PHE A 243 -19.69 17.53 -66.37
C PHE A 243 -18.51 18.20 -65.66
#